data_AF-A0A661RQW3-F1
#
_entry.id   AF-A0A661RQW3-F1
#
_cell.length_a   1.000
_cell.length_b   1.000
_cell.length_c   1.000
_cell.angle_alpha   90.00
_cell.angle_beta   90.00
_cell.angle_gamma   90.00
#
_symmetry.space_group_name_H-M   'P 1'
#
loop_
_entity.id
_entity.type
_entity.pdbx_description
1 polymer ?
#
loop_
_entity_poly.entity_id
_entity_poly.type
_entity_poly.pdbx_seq_one_letter_code
_entity_poly.pdbx_strand_id
1 'polypeptide(L)'
;MTAEWTDSPLVMLSEYLVGPIAVSWANAMLGEVTPKMAEAVSSSPAFKFFLPLSQENAEIVGVTKEPLPHLVQAVVERIKEKINNV
;
A
#
# COMPACT_ATOMS: atom_id res chain seq x y z
N MET A 1 -14.09 3.54 -13.57
CA MET A 1 -13.87 2.18 -13.04
C MET A 1 -13.44 2.34 -11.59
N THR A 2 -14.41 2.50 -10.69
CA THR A 2 -14.16 2.62 -9.24
C THR A 2 -13.88 1.22 -8.71
N ALA A 3 -12.81 1.01 -7.94
CA ALA A 3 -12.55 -0.31 -7.39
C ALA A 3 -13.68 -0.67 -6.41
N GLU A 4 -14.48 -1.70 -6.75
CA GLU A 4 -15.63 -2.19 -5.97
C GLU A 4 -15.28 -2.57 -4.52
N TRP A 5 -13.99 -2.71 -4.21
CA TRP A 5 -13.47 -3.03 -2.89
C TRP A 5 -13.60 -1.91 -1.85
N THR A 6 -13.87 -0.66 -2.24
CA THR A 6 -13.91 0.45 -1.26
C THR A 6 -15.22 0.59 -0.52
N ASP A 7 -16.27 -0.04 -1.03
CA ASP A 7 -17.52 -0.29 -0.30
C ASP A 7 -17.54 -1.71 0.33
N SER A 8 -16.51 -2.51 0.04
CA SER A 8 -16.29 -3.80 0.66
C SER A 8 -15.57 -3.63 2.00
N PRO A 9 -16.02 -4.30 3.08
CA PRO A 9 -15.41 -4.16 4.40
C PRO A 9 -13.99 -4.74 4.48
N LEU A 10 -13.48 -5.35 3.40
CA LEU A 10 -12.18 -6.04 3.40
C LEU A 10 -11.03 -5.13 3.85
N VAL A 11 -10.98 -3.87 3.40
CA VAL A 11 -9.93 -2.94 3.82
C VAL A 11 -9.94 -2.73 5.35
N MET A 12 -11.12 -2.75 5.97
CA MET A 12 -11.30 -2.56 7.41
C MET A 12 -11.16 -3.84 8.22
N LEU A 13 -11.40 -5.01 7.61
CA LEU A 13 -11.34 -6.33 8.26
C LEU A 13 -9.98 -7.02 8.13
N SER A 14 -9.08 -6.48 7.31
CA SER A 14 -7.75 -7.05 7.09
C SER A 14 -6.82 -6.79 8.28
N GLU A 15 -5.98 -7.77 8.62
CA GLU A 15 -4.88 -7.55 9.56
C GLU A 15 -3.68 -6.83 8.90
N TYR A 16 -3.47 -7.08 7.61
CA TYR A 16 -2.35 -6.54 6.84
C TYR A 16 -2.82 -6.01 5.48
N LEU A 17 -2.23 -4.89 5.05
CA LEU A 17 -2.38 -4.33 3.71
C LEU A 17 -1.01 -4.30 3.03
N VAL A 18 -0.94 -4.67 1.76
CA VAL A 18 0.30 -4.75 0.99
C VAL A 18 0.10 -4.11 -0.37
N GLY A 19 0.99 -3.21 -0.78
CA GLY A 19 0.87 -2.56 -2.08
C GLY A 19 1.81 -1.38 -2.28
N PRO A 20 1.73 -0.66 -3.41
CA PRO A 20 2.47 0.59 -3.60
C PRO A 20 1.99 1.66 -2.62
N ILE A 21 2.90 2.50 -2.13
CA ILE A 21 2.54 3.63 -1.25
C ILE A 21 1.53 4.59 -1.88
N ALA A 22 1.54 4.71 -3.21
CA ALA A 22 0.62 5.55 -3.97
C ALA A 22 -0.87 5.21 -3.72
N VAL A 23 -1.21 3.98 -3.31
CA VAL A 23 -2.60 3.61 -3.00
C VAL A 23 -3.18 4.35 -1.79
N SER A 24 -2.32 4.97 -0.98
CA SER A 24 -2.72 5.82 0.15
C SER A 24 -2.92 7.30 -0.21
N TRP A 25 -2.64 7.70 -1.45
CA TRP A 25 -2.69 9.09 -1.88
C TRP A 25 -3.92 9.37 -2.76
N ALA A 26 -4.63 10.45 -2.47
CA ALA A 26 -5.79 10.85 -3.25
C ALA A 26 -5.39 11.22 -4.70
N ASN A 27 -6.15 10.71 -5.67
CA ASN A 27 -5.96 10.91 -7.12
C ASN A 27 -4.65 10.33 -7.68
N ALA A 28 -4.05 9.39 -6.95
CA ALA A 28 -2.85 8.70 -7.39
C ALA A 28 -3.13 7.67 -8.50
N MET A 29 -2.04 7.12 -9.03
CA MET A 29 -2.01 6.08 -10.06
C MET A 29 -2.57 6.50 -11.42
N LEU A 30 -2.69 7.81 -11.70
CA LEU A 30 -3.38 8.46 -12.84
C LEU A 30 -4.88 8.73 -12.63
N GLY A 31 -5.36 8.65 -11.38
CA GLY A 31 -6.74 8.97 -10.99
C GLY A 31 -7.57 7.75 -10.59
N GLU A 32 -7.01 6.54 -10.64
CA GLU A 32 -7.70 5.32 -10.23
C GLU A 32 -7.80 5.18 -8.71
N VAL A 33 -6.99 5.90 -7.93
CA VAL A 33 -7.17 6.04 -6.48
C VAL A 33 -8.03 7.26 -6.18
N THR A 34 -9.31 7.06 -5.88
CA THR A 34 -10.17 8.20 -5.47
C THR A 34 -9.88 8.62 -4.01
N PRO A 35 -10.21 9.86 -3.60
CA PRO A 35 -10.02 10.30 -2.22
C PRO A 35 -10.63 9.35 -1.16
N LYS A 36 -11.82 8.80 -1.41
CA LYS A 36 -12.47 7.84 -0.52
C LYS A 36 -11.67 6.54 -0.38
N MET A 37 -10.99 6.11 -1.45
CA MET A 37 -10.14 4.90 -1.40
C MET A 37 -8.89 5.15 -0.59
N ALA A 38 -8.21 6.27 -0.84
CA ALA A 38 -7.03 6.70 -0.10
C ALA A 38 -7.33 6.85 1.40
N GLU A 39 -8.49 7.42 1.74
CA GLU A 39 -8.99 7.53 3.11
C GLU A 39 -9.21 6.16 3.74
N ALA A 40 -9.91 5.25 3.06
CA ALA A 40 -10.19 3.90 3.57
C ALA A 40 -8.89 3.12 3.84
N VAL A 41 -7.93 3.17 2.91
CA VAL A 41 -6.61 2.54 3.08
C VAL A 41 -5.86 3.16 4.25
N SER A 42 -5.79 4.49 4.32
CA SER A 42 -5.00 5.19 5.34
C SER A 42 -5.59 5.04 6.74
N SER A 43 -6.91 5.02 6.85
CA SER A 43 -7.65 4.93 8.12
C SER A 43 -7.86 3.49 8.61
N SER A 44 -7.59 2.49 7.78
CA SER A 44 -7.66 1.08 8.18
C SER A 44 -6.77 0.80 9.40
N PRO A 45 -7.19 -0.03 10.37
CA PRO A 45 -6.32 -0.45 11.48
C PRO A 45 -5.23 -1.44 11.06
N ALA A 46 -5.31 -2.00 9.83
CA ALA A 46 -4.36 -2.97 9.32
C ALA A 46 -2.92 -2.44 9.32
N PHE A 47 -1.94 -3.31 9.59
CA PHE A 47 -0.54 -2.96 9.40
C PHE A 47 -0.20 -2.91 7.90
N LYS A 48 0.43 -1.84 7.44
CA LYS A 48 0.61 -1.56 6.00
C LYS A 48 2.06 -1.79 5.60
N PHE A 49 2.28 -2.71 4.67
CA PHE A 49 3.55 -2.90 3.97
C PHE A 49 3.51 -2.18 2.63
N PHE A 50 4.09 -0.98 2.59
CA PHE A 50 4.17 -0.22 1.35
C PHE A 50 5.46 -0.47 0.59
N LEU A 51 5.33 -0.77 -0.69
CA LEU A 51 6.40 -0.67 -1.67
C LEU A 51 6.57 0.82 -2.05
N PRO A 52 7.81 1.34 -2.14
CA PRO A 52 8.08 2.74 -2.47
C PRO A 52 7.93 2.99 -3.98
N LEU A 53 6.74 2.70 -4.49
CA LEU A 53 6.37 2.80 -5.89
C LEU A 53 5.29 3.88 -6.02
N SER A 54 5.60 4.89 -6.83
CA SER A 54 4.72 6.02 -7.14
C SER A 54 4.99 6.49 -8.57
N GLN A 55 3.96 6.99 -9.24
CA GLN A 55 4.06 7.68 -10.54
C GLN A 55 3.86 9.20 -10.40
N GLU A 56 3.54 9.64 -9.20
CA GLU A 56 3.25 11.02 -8.85
C GLU A 56 4.54 11.84 -8.85
N ASN A 57 4.39 13.17 -8.99
CA ASN A 57 5.50 14.11 -8.86
C ASN A 57 5.91 14.28 -7.39
N ALA A 58 6.37 13.19 -6.78
CA ALA A 58 6.77 13.07 -5.40
C ALA A 58 8.02 12.20 -5.28
N GLU A 59 8.91 12.58 -4.38
CA GLU A 59 10.11 11.81 -4.06
C GLU A 59 10.04 11.34 -2.61
N ILE A 60 10.33 10.05 -2.39
CA ILE A 60 10.40 9.46 -1.05
C ILE A 60 11.87 9.47 -0.63
N VAL A 61 12.24 10.49 0.14
CA VAL A 61 13.62 10.68 0.62
C VAL A 61 13.99 9.57 1.61
N GLY A 62 15.23 9.08 1.54
CA GLY A 62 15.76 8.05 2.44
C GLY A 62 15.44 6.61 2.02
N VAL A 63 14.82 6.41 0.84
CA VAL A 63 14.56 5.10 0.27
C VAL A 63 15.50 4.81 -0.90
N THR A 64 16.06 3.60 -0.93
CA THR A 64 16.89 3.14 -2.05
C THR A 64 16.02 2.58 -3.15
N LYS A 65 16.30 2.97 -4.41
CA LYS A 65 15.62 2.41 -5.58
C LYS A 65 16.15 1.02 -5.85
N GLU A 66 15.33 0.02 -5.55
CA GLU A 66 15.61 -1.38 -5.83
C GLU A 66 14.70 -1.90 -6.96
N PRO A 67 15.17 -2.86 -7.78
CA PRO A 67 14.32 -3.57 -8.72
C PRO A 67 13.09 -4.18 -8.02
N LEU A 68 11.95 -4.21 -8.72
CA LEU A 68 10.70 -4.76 -8.18
C LEU A 68 10.86 -6.15 -7.54
N PRO A 69 11.61 -7.11 -8.13
CA PRO A 69 11.82 -8.42 -7.49
C PRO A 69 12.43 -8.34 -6.09
N HIS A 70 13.39 -7.43 -5.85
CA HIS A 70 14.02 -7.26 -4.54
C HIS A 70 13.04 -6.65 -3.53
N LEU A 71 12.26 -5.65 -3.95
CA LEU A 71 11.25 -5.04 -3.10
C LEU A 71 10.17 -6.04 -2.69
N VAL A 72 9.75 -6.91 -3.62
CA VAL A 72 8.79 -7.98 -3.33
C VAL A 72 9.37 -9.00 -2.34
N GLN A 73 10.63 -9.42 -2.52
CA GLN A 73 11.30 -10.30 -1.57
C GLN A 73 11.36 -9.70 -0.17
N ALA A 74 11.79 -8.44 -0.05
CA ALA A 74 11.85 -7.73 1.22
C ALA A 74 10.47 -7.66 1.91
N VAL A 75 9.41 -7.34 1.17
CA VAL A 75 8.05 -7.32 1.74
C VAL A 75 7.61 -8.71 2.21
N VAL A 76 7.88 -9.77 1.44
CA VAL A 76 7.56 -11.15 1.83
C VAL A 76 8.28 -11.54 3.12
N GLU A 77 9.56 -11.21 3.26
CA GLU A 77 10.33 -11.47 4.49
C GLU A 77 9.74 -10.72 5.69
N ARG A 78 9.44 -9.43 5.51
CA ARG A 78 8.87 -8.60 6.57
C ARG A 78 7.47 -9.06 7.00
N ILE A 79 6.66 -9.55 6.07
CA ILE A 79 5.36 -10.17 6.38
C ILE A 79 5.55 -11.44 7.20
N LYS A 80 6.49 -12.32 6.80
CA LYS A 80 6.78 -13.55 7.56
C LYS A 80 7.22 -13.26 8.99
N GLU A 81 8.08 -12.27 9.20
CA GLU A 81 8.49 -11.83 10.54
C GLU A 81 7.29 -11.41 11.39
N LYS A 82 6.42 -10.56 10.84
CA LYS A 82 5.22 -10.10 11.55
C LYS A 82 4.22 -11.21 11.86
N ILE A 83 3.98 -12.12 10.93
CA ILE A 83 3.10 -13.27 11.15
C ILE A 83 3.67 -14.20 12.24
N ASN A 84 4.99 -14.39 12.26
CA ASN A 84 5.65 -15.26 13.23
C ASN A 84 5.90 -14.58 14.59
N ASN A 85 5.48 -13.32 14.79
CA ASN A 85 5.77 -12.50 15.97
C ASN A 85 7.27 -12.44 16.34
N VAL A 86 8.13 -12.42 15.32
CA VAL A 86 9.59 -12.25 15.47
C VAL A 86 9.96 -10.78 15.27
#